data_AF-Q2ISP8-F1
#
_entry.id   AF-Q2ISP8-F1
#
_cell.length_a   1.000
_cell.length_b   1.000
_cell.length_c   1.000
_cell.angle_alpha   90.00
_cell.angle_beta   90.00
_cell.angle_gamma   90.00
#
_symmetry.space_group_name_H-M   'P 1'
#
loop_
_entity.id
_entity.type
_entity.pdbx_description
1 polymer ?
#
loop_
_entity_poly.entity_id
_entity_poly.type
_entity_poly.pdbx_seq_one_letter_code
_entity_poly.pdbx_strand_id
1 'polypeptide(L)' 'MPYREFLARIRRFFDGPSEHLDLIADALAKGQLQKPVKPMSDYELAQAIREFRNTPASPTAIDKLRSKLTDKDRDGR' A
#
# COMPACT_ATOMS: atom_id res chain seq x y z
N MET A 1 7.95 -4.35 13.85
CA MET A 1 8.14 -4.62 12.40
C MET A 1 8.87 -3.48 11.71
N PRO A 2 10.00 -3.72 11.03
CA PRO A 2 10.62 -2.79 10.09
C PRO A 2 9.75 -2.60 8.83
N TYR A 3 9.85 -1.47 8.11
CA TYR A 3 9.11 -1.24 6.85
C TYR A 3 9.41 -2.30 5.78
N ARG A 4 10.57 -2.98 5.88
CA ARG A 4 11.02 -4.05 4.99
C ARG A 4 10.11 -5.28 5.01
N GLU A 5 9.57 -5.64 6.18
CA GLU A 5 8.64 -6.78 6.29
C GLU A 5 7.31 -6.47 5.61
N PHE A 6 6.83 -5.23 5.77
CA PHE A 6 5.62 -4.77 5.11
C PHE A 6 5.80 -4.70 3.58
N LEU A 7 6.94 -4.19 3.12
CA LEU A 7 7.30 -4.21 1.70
C LEU A 7 7.39 -5.64 1.14
N ALA A 8 7.96 -6.58 1.90
CA ALA A 8 8.01 -7.99 1.50
C ALA A 8 6.62 -8.60 1.35
N ARG A 9 5.67 -8.23 2.23
CA ARG A 9 4.27 -8.64 2.12
C ARG A 9 3.61 -8.06 0.87
N ILE A 10 3.83 -6.77 0.59
CA ILE A 10 3.30 -6.11 -0.62
C ILE A 10 3.85 -6.74 -1.90
N ARG A 11 5.15 -7.07 -1.93
CA ARG A 11 5.80 -7.71 -3.09
C ARG A 11 5.10 -9.00 -3.55
N ARG A 12 4.43 -9.72 -2.66
CA ARG A 12 3.69 -10.95 -3.00
C ARG A 12 2.48 -10.71 -3.90
N PHE A 13 2.00 -9.47 -4.03
CA PHE A 13 0.89 -9.08 -4.90
C PHE A 13 1.35 -8.58 -6.28
N PHE A 14 2.65 -8.66 -6.57
CA PHE A 14 3.25 -8.28 -7.84
C PHE A 14 3.96 -9.49 -8.44
N ASP A 15 3.72 -9.74 -9.73
CA ASP A 15 4.32 -10.86 -10.46
C ASP A 15 5.69 -10.52 -11.07
N GLY A 16 6.27 -9.36 -10.73
CA GLY A 16 7.54 -8.90 -11.26
C GLY A 16 7.85 -7.42 -10.94
N PRO A 17 8.90 -6.85 -11.58
CA PRO A 17 9.21 -5.43 -11.49
C PRO A 17 8.00 -4.58 -11.90
N SER A 18 7.72 -3.52 -11.16
CA SER A 18 6.56 -2.67 -11.38
C SER A 18 6.86 -1.26 -10.90
N GLU A 19 6.55 -0.27 -11.73
CA GLU A 19 6.66 1.15 -11.37
C GLU A 19 5.85 1.47 -10.11
N HIS A 20 4.69 0.84 -9.94
CA HIS A 20 3.88 0.92 -8.72
C HIS A 20 4.62 0.39 -7.49
N LEU A 21 5.33 -0.73 -7.63
CA LEU A 21 6.10 -1.33 -6.53
C LEU A 21 7.31 -0.45 -6.16
N ASP A 22 7.99 0.12 -7.15
CA ASP A 22 9.11 1.04 -6.93
C ASP A 22 8.63 2.33 -6.24
N LEU A 23 7.48 2.86 -6.66
CA LEU A 23 6.83 4.01 -6.04
C LEU A 23 6.45 3.75 -4.58
N ILE A 24 5.91 2.55 -4.27
CA ILE A 24 5.61 2.12 -2.90
C ILE A 24 6.89 2.01 -2.08
N ALA A 25 7.94 1.41 -2.63
CA ALA A 25 9.21 1.23 -1.93
C ALA A 25 9.86 2.59 -1.59
N ASP A 26 9.86 3.52 -2.53
CA ASP A 26 10.35 4.89 -2.34
C ASP A 26 9.51 5.66 -1.31
N ALA A 27 8.18 5.58 -1.40
CA ALA A 27 7.28 6.23 -0.44
C ALA A 27 7.44 5.67 0.98
N LEU A 28 7.66 4.36 1.15
CA LEU A 28 7.98 3.74 2.44
C LEU A 28 9.34 4.20 2.97
N ALA A 29 10.35 4.28 2.10
CA ALA A 29 11.69 4.74 2.48
C ALA A 29 11.70 6.21 2.92
N LYS A 30 10.91 7.07 2.27
CA LYS A 30 10.73 8.48 2.60
C LYS A 30 9.77 8.73 3.77
N GLY A 31 9.11 7.69 4.29
CA GLY A 31 8.11 7.81 5.36
C GLY A 31 6.79 8.47 4.94
N GLN A 32 6.57 8.64 3.62
CA GLN A 32 5.33 9.17 3.05
C GLN A 32 4.21 8.12 3.08
N LEU A 33 4.57 6.85 2.89
CA LEU A 33 3.70 5.71 3.12
C LEU A 33 4.09 5.06 4.45
N GLN A 34 3.10 4.67 5.25
CA GLN A 34 3.32 3.98 6.51
C GLN A 34 2.50 2.70 6.55
N LYS A 35 2.83 1.87 7.55
CA LYS A 35 2.09 0.64 7.81
C LYS A 35 0.63 0.99 8.14
N PRO A 36 -0.31 0.07 7.90
CA PRO A 36 -1.69 0.28 8.30
C PRO A 36 -1.76 0.48 9.82
N VAL A 37 -2.61 1.41 10.27
CA VAL A 37 -2.76 1.75 11.70
C VAL A 37 -3.45 0.59 12.45
N LYS A 38 -4.33 -0.13 11.76
CA LYS A 38 -5.00 -1.35 12.25
C LYS A 38 -4.49 -2.59 11.52
N PRO A 39 -4.47 -3.78 12.15
CA PRO A 39 -4.11 -5.01 11.48
C PRO A 39 -5.05 -5.26 10.30
N MET A 40 -4.50 -5.20 9.09
CA MET A 40 -5.24 -5.41 7.85
C MET A 40 -4.96 -6.82 7.32
N SER A 41 -6.01 -7.52 6.90
CA SER A 41 -5.92 -8.87 6.32
C SER A 41 -5.21 -8.85 4.97
N ASP A 42 -4.71 -10.01 4.52
CA ASP A 42 -4.10 -10.14 3.19
C ASP A 42 -5.08 -9.80 2.07
N TYR A 43 -6.36 -10.11 2.26
CA TYR A 43 -7.43 -9.79 1.30
C TYR A 43 -7.61 -8.27 1.16
N GLU A 44 -7.71 -7.54 2.27
CA GLU A 44 -7.88 -6.10 2.25
C GLU A 44 -6.65 -5.38 1.69
N LEU A 45 -5.45 -5.90 2.00
CA LEU A 45 -4.21 -5.42 1.42
C LEU A 45 -4.18 -5.66 -0.09
N ALA A 46 -4.54 -6.87 -0.55
CA ALA A 46 -4.61 -7.19 -1.97
C ALA A 46 -5.59 -6.27 -2.72
N GLN A 47 -6.75 -5.99 -2.13
CA GLN A 47 -7.74 -5.07 -2.68
C GLN A 47 -7.16 -3.65 -2.84
N ALA A 48 -6.52 -3.11 -1.78
CA ALA A 48 -5.92 -1.78 -1.82
C ALA A 48 -4.79 -1.68 -2.87
N ILE A 49 -3.94 -2.70 -2.96
CA ILE A 49 -2.86 -2.78 -3.95
C ILE A 49 -3.43 -2.91 -5.37
N ARG A 50 -4.49 -3.70 -5.57
CA ARG A 50 -5.16 -3.83 -6.88
C ARG A 50 -5.76 -2.51 -7.34
N GLU A 51 -6.44 -1.79 -6.46
CA GLU A 51 -6.98 -0.47 -6.77
C GLU A 51 -5.88 0.54 -7.10
N PHE A 52 -4.76 0.51 -6.35
CA PHE A 52 -3.60 1.34 -6.63
C PHE A 52 -2.99 1.04 -8.00
N ARG A 53 -2.83 -0.24 -8.36
CA ARG A 53 -2.36 -0.69 -9.68
C ARG A 53 -3.27 -0.27 -10.84
N ASN A 54 -4.57 -0.09 -10.58
CA ASN A 54 -5.53 0.38 -11.59
C ASN A 54 -5.45 1.90 -11.84
N THR A 55 -4.65 2.63 -11.05
CA THR A 55 -4.41 4.06 -11.24
C THR A 55 -3.00 4.32 -11.74
N PRO A 56 -2.75 5.39 -12.51
CA PRO A 56 -1.39 5.73 -12.97
C PRO A 56 -0.43 5.90 -11.79
N ALA A 57 0.78 5.33 -11.90
CA ALA A 57 1.82 5.45 -10.88
C ALA A 57 2.20 6.94 -10.71
N SER A 58 1.76 7.54 -9.62
CA SER A 58 1.86 8.97 -9.37
C SER A 58 1.84 9.27 -7.87
N PRO A 59 2.38 10.42 -7.41
CA PRO A 59 2.31 10.81 -6.00
C PRO A 59 0.89 10.82 -5.44
N THR A 60 -0.10 11.24 -6.23
CA THR A 60 -1.51 11.23 -5.85
C THR A 60 -2.06 9.81 -5.65
N ALA A 61 -1.55 8.81 -6.36
CA ALA A 61 -1.89 7.41 -6.12
C ALA A 61 -1.34 6.91 -4.78
N ILE A 62 -0.16 7.39 -4.35
CA ILE A 62 0.40 7.10 -3.02
C ILE A 62 -0.47 7.70 -1.93
N ASP A 63 -0.93 8.93 -2.09
CA ASP A 63 -1.81 9.57 -1.09
C ASP A 63 -3.12 8.80 -0.92
N LYS A 64 -3.70 8.29 -2.02
CA LYS A 64 -4.88 7.42 -1.98
C LYS A 64 -4.60 6.10 -1.28
N LEU A 65 -3.48 5.46 -1.60
CA LEU A 65 -3.07 4.21 -0.95
C LEU A 65 -2.85 4.44 0.55
N ARG A 66 -2.10 5.49 0.92
CA ARG A 66 -1.88 5.90 2.30
C ARG A 66 -3.20 6.08 3.04
N SER A 67 -4.13 6.84 2.46
CA SER A 67 -5.45 7.07 3.04
C SER A 67 -6.14 5.73 3.31
N LYS A 68 -6.18 4.79 2.36
CA LYS A 68 -6.77 3.45 2.59
C LYS A 68 -6.10 2.66 3.71
N LEU A 69 -4.77 2.78 3.88
CA LEU A 69 -4.05 2.11 4.96
C LEU A 69 -4.34 2.74 6.34
N THR A 70 -4.71 4.02 6.38
CA THR A 70 -5.00 4.77 7.63
C THR A 70 -6.49 4.91 7.96
N ASP A 71 -7.37 4.90 6.96
CA ASP A 71 -8.78 5.33 7.04
C ASP A 71 -9.78 4.15 7.10
N LYS A 72 -9.33 2.91 7.38
CA LYS A 72 -10.25 1.79 7.66
C LYS A 72 -10.89 1.89 9.05
N ASP A 73 -11.61 3.00 9.27
CA ASP A 73 -12.53 3.25 10.38
C ASP A 73 -13.96 3.58 9.92
N ARG A 74 -14.32 3.26 8.67
CA ARG A 74 -15.68 3.45 8.13
C ARG A 74 -16.29 2.21 7.48
N ASP A 75 -16.09 1.04 8.10
CA ASP A 75 -17.01 -0.09 7.89
C ASP A 75 -17.61 -0.46 9.24
N GLY A 76 -18.72 0.19 9.54
CA GLY A 76 -19.38 0.25 10.84
C GLY A 76 -20.59 1.17 10.75
N ARG A 77 -21.46 0.93 9.76
CA ARG A 77 -22.83 1.45 9.76
C ARG A 77 -23.76 0.53 9.01
#